data_AF-A0A1G7JCE2-F1
#
_entry.id   AF-A0A1G7JCE2-F1
#
_cell.length_a   1.000
_cell.length_b   1.000
_cell.length_c   1.000
_cell.angle_alpha   90.00
_cell.angle_beta   90.00
_cell.angle_gamma   90.00
#
_symmetry.space_group_name_H-M   'P 1'
#
loop_
_entity.id
_entity.type
_entity.pdbx_description
1 polymer ?
#
loop_
_entity_poly.entity_id
_entity_poly.type
_entity_poly.pdbx_seq_one_letter_code
_entity_poly.pdbx_strand_id
1 'polypeptide(L)'
;MIEFQQLIAEMDAAIEDDLSDGLADFLSAKGDLQRQGLAIMLDKDAERVDVVSGMVGRSVIITVRRVALGQYDRKGAFRLDSSVWGAADGKTWHIDGIATDDGHWVSFYVVP
;
A
#
# COMPACT_ATOMS: atom_id res chain seq x y z
N MET A 1 -5.45 4.39 33.38
CA MET A 1 -6.20 3.84 32.23
C MET A 1 -5.32 3.97 30.99
N ILE A 2 -4.25 3.18 30.91
CA ILE A 2 -3.24 3.23 29.82
C ILE A 2 -3.04 1.81 29.25
N GLU A 3 -3.08 0.81 30.12
CA GLU A 3 -2.93 -0.63 29.80
C GLU A 3 -3.81 -1.15 28.65
N PHE A 4 -5.11 -0.81 28.62
CA PHE A 4 -6.02 -1.35 27.60
C PHE A 4 -5.74 -0.78 26.21
N GLN A 5 -5.35 0.50 26.11
CA GLN A 5 -5.01 1.09 24.82
C GLN A 5 -3.66 0.59 24.30
N GLN A 6 -2.72 0.26 25.19
CA GLN A 6 -1.47 -0.40 24.82
C GLN A 6 -1.71 -1.81 24.31
N LEU A 7 -2.56 -2.60 24.97
CA LEU A 7 -2.93 -3.93 24.49
C LEU A 7 -3.59 -3.89 23.10
N ILE A 8 -4.46 -2.90 22.85
CA ILE A 8 -5.07 -2.72 21.53
C ILE A 8 -4.01 -2.38 20.49
N ALA A 9 -3.09 -1.46 20.79
CA ALA A 9 -2.02 -1.08 19.86
C ALA A 9 -1.05 -2.24 19.56
N GLU A 10 -0.72 -3.05 20.57
CA GLU A 10 0.10 -4.26 20.38
C GLU A 10 -0.61 -5.32 19.55
N MET A 11 -1.92 -5.50 19.77
CA MET A 11 -2.74 -6.40 18.96
C MET A 11 -2.85 -5.91 17.51
N ASP A 12 -3.04 -4.60 17.30
CA ASP A 12 -3.04 -4.00 15.96
C ASP A 12 -1.71 -4.19 15.24
N ALA A 13 -0.58 -4.03 15.94
CA ALA A 13 0.75 -4.23 15.37
C ALA A 13 1.00 -5.69 15.00
N ALA A 14 0.60 -6.65 15.86
CA ALA A 14 0.75 -8.08 15.58
C ALA A 14 -0.14 -8.54 14.41
N ILE A 15 -1.34 -7.96 14.30
CA ILE A 15 -2.26 -8.21 13.18
C ILE A 15 -1.68 -7.62 11.88
N GLU A 16 -1.12 -6.41 11.92
CA GLU A 16 -0.46 -5.81 10.75
C GLU A 16 0.75 -6.62 10.28
N ASP A 17 1.55 -7.18 11.19
CA ASP A 17 2.71 -8.01 10.86
C ASP A 17 2.29 -9.33 10.18
N ASP A 18 1.21 -9.97 10.64
CA ASP A 18 0.70 -11.24 10.08
C ASP A 18 -0.02 -11.05 8.72
N LEU A 19 -0.65 -9.90 8.52
CA LEU A 19 -1.42 -9.60 7.30
C LEU A 19 -0.62 -8.91 6.21
N SER A 20 0.53 -8.30 6.52
CA SER A 20 1.34 -7.59 5.53
C SER A 20 2.28 -8.53 4.78
N ASP A 21 2.39 -8.33 3.47
CA ASP A 21 3.39 -9.03 2.64
C ASP A 21 4.79 -8.41 2.85
N GLY A 22 4.85 -7.21 3.43
CA GLY A 22 6.07 -6.54 3.82
C GLY A 22 5.90 -5.03 4.02
N LEU A 23 7.04 -4.33 4.08
CA LEU A 23 7.09 -2.89 4.35
C LEU A 23 7.40 -2.08 3.08
N ALA A 24 6.82 -0.89 2.98
CA ALA A 24 7.09 0.08 1.94
C ALA A 24 7.21 1.51 2.48
N ASP A 25 7.98 2.34 1.79
CA ASP A 25 8.01 3.77 2.04
C ASP A 25 7.04 4.49 1.10
N PHE A 26 6.32 5.48 1.60
CA PHE A 26 5.43 6.31 0.79
C PHE A 26 6.09 7.63 0.44
N LEU A 27 6.12 7.93 -0.86
CA LEU A 27 6.66 9.15 -1.44
C LEU A 27 5.51 10.03 -1.96
N SER A 28 5.66 11.35 -1.84
CA SER A 28 4.79 12.32 -2.51
C SER A 28 4.98 12.27 -4.03
N ALA A 29 4.11 12.97 -4.79
CA ALA A 29 4.29 13.10 -6.24
C ALA A 29 5.62 13.78 -6.64
N LYS A 30 6.27 14.50 -5.72
CA LYS A 30 7.57 15.13 -5.94
C LYS A 30 8.76 14.23 -5.55
N GLY A 31 8.49 13.06 -4.97
CA GLY A 31 9.50 12.13 -4.47
C GLY A 31 9.90 12.34 -3.01
N ASP A 32 9.32 13.33 -2.31
CA ASP A 32 9.58 13.54 -0.88
C ASP A 32 9.01 12.39 -0.04
N LEU A 33 9.80 11.85 0.89
CA LEU A 33 9.36 10.81 1.82
C LEU A 33 8.26 11.36 2.74
N GLN A 34 7.06 10.79 2.65
CA GLN A 34 5.92 11.16 3.49
C GLN A 34 5.72 10.19 4.65
N ARG A 35 5.89 8.88 4.40
CA ARG A 35 5.80 7.84 5.43
C ARG A 35 6.87 6.78 5.19
N GLN A 36 7.39 6.23 6.27
CA GLN A 36 8.40 5.18 6.23
C GLN A 36 7.82 3.92 6.86
N GLY A 37 8.18 2.75 6.30
CA GLY A 37 7.85 1.46 6.92
C GLY A 37 6.35 1.19 7.05
N LEU A 38 5.56 1.55 6.04
CA LEU A 38 4.15 1.17 5.98
C LEU A 38 4.03 -0.33 5.71
N ALA A 39 3.26 -1.02 6.54
CA ALA A 39 2.79 -2.36 6.26
C ALA A 39 1.88 -2.35 5.04
N ILE A 40 2.21 -3.14 4.01
CA ILE A 40 1.46 -3.22 2.76
C ILE A 40 1.16 -4.66 2.37
N MET A 41 0.10 -4.83 1.57
CA MET A 41 -0.21 -6.07 0.85
C MET A 41 -0.05 -5.81 -0.65
N LEU A 42 0.63 -6.71 -1.36
CA LEU A 42 0.93 -6.58 -2.78
C LEU A 42 0.21 -7.69 -3.58
N ASP A 43 -0.85 -7.32 -4.29
CA ASP A 43 -1.56 -8.21 -5.20
C ASP A 43 -1.13 -7.90 -6.65
N LYS A 44 -0.71 -8.92 -7.41
CA LYS A 44 -0.25 -8.78 -8.80
C LYS A 44 -1.18 -9.39 -9.83
N ASP A 45 -2.18 -10.13 -9.36
CA ASP A 45 -3.14 -10.84 -10.21
C ASP A 45 -4.53 -10.17 -10.15
N ALA A 46 -4.60 -8.95 -9.61
CA ALA A 46 -5.81 -8.16 -9.61
C ALA A 46 -6.25 -7.80 -11.03
N GLU A 47 -7.47 -8.17 -11.37
CA GLU A 47 -8.09 -7.85 -12.65
C GLU A 47 -8.60 -6.41 -12.65
N ARG A 48 -8.17 -5.62 -13.64
CA ARG A 48 -8.72 -4.28 -13.89
C ARG A 48 -9.40 -4.26 -15.25
N VAL A 49 -10.68 -3.93 -15.26
CA VAL A 49 -11.45 -3.70 -16.49
C VAL A 49 -11.15 -2.30 -16.98
N ASP A 50 -10.54 -2.19 -18.16
CA ASP A 50 -10.45 -0.93 -18.87
C ASP A 50 -11.84 -0.60 -19.45
N VAL A 51 -12.46 0.45 -18.92
CA VAL A 51 -13.83 0.86 -19.30
C VAL A 51 -13.89 1.44 -20.72
N VAL A 52 -12.75 1.81 -21.32
CA VAL A 52 -12.65 2.37 -22.67
C VAL A 52 -12.49 1.27 -23.73
N SER A 53 -11.66 0.25 -23.45
CA SER A 53 -11.38 -0.84 -24.38
C SER A 53 -12.17 -2.13 -24.10
N GLY A 54 -12.77 -2.26 -22.92
CA GLY A 54 -13.44 -3.48 -22.44
C GLY A 54 -12.48 -4.62 -22.13
N MET A 55 -11.15 -4.40 -22.20
CA MET A 55 -10.14 -5.41 -21.92
C MET A 55 -9.89 -5.54 -20.41
N VAL A 56 -9.74 -6.78 -19.94
CA VAL A 56 -9.27 -7.08 -18.60
C VAL A 56 -7.74 -7.15 -18.63
N GLY A 57 -7.09 -6.17 -18.01
CA GLY A 57 -5.65 -6.17 -17.80
C GLY A 57 -5.32 -6.71 -16.42
N ARG A 58 -4.16 -7.37 -16.30
CA ARG A 58 -3.57 -7.62 -14.97
C ARG A 58 -3.04 -6.30 -14.44
N SER A 59 -3.45 -5.97 -13.23
CA SER A 59 -3.03 -4.77 -12.51
C SER A 59 -2.37 -5.18 -11.21
N VAL A 60 -1.44 -4.34 -10.76
CA VAL A 60 -0.84 -4.50 -9.44
C VAL A 60 -1.61 -3.60 -8.48
N ILE A 61 -2.03 -4.15 -7.35
CA ILE A 61 -2.69 -3.44 -6.27
C ILE A 61 -1.79 -3.45 -5.05
N ILE A 62 -1.61 -2.27 -4.45
CA ILE A 62 -1.02 -2.12 -3.12
C ILE A 62 -2.12 -1.70 -2.16
N THR A 63 -2.33 -2.49 -1.10
CA THR A 63 -3.32 -2.21 -0.05
C THR A 63 -2.61 -1.82 1.24
N VAL A 64 -3.06 -0.73 1.86
CA VAL A 64 -2.47 -0.17 3.09
C VAL A 64 -3.54 0.31 4.06
N ARG A 65 -3.22 0.38 5.36
CA ARG A 65 -4.13 1.00 6.34
C ARG A 65 -4.20 2.52 6.12
N ARG A 66 -5.42 3.02 6.01
CA ARG A 66 -5.70 4.46 5.85
C ARG A 66 -5.13 5.29 7.00
N VAL A 67 -5.23 4.77 8.23
CA VAL A 67 -4.75 5.45 9.44
C VAL A 67 -3.23 5.59 9.45
N ALA A 68 -2.48 4.58 8.99
CA ALA A 68 -1.02 4.60 8.90
C ALA A 68 -0.54 5.56 7.81
N LEU A 69 -1.26 5.59 6.68
CA LEU A 69 -0.98 6.50 5.57
C LEU A 69 -1.25 7.97 5.97
N GLY A 70 -2.30 8.23 6.74
CA GLY A 70 -2.68 9.56 7.21
C GLY A 70 -3.13 10.47 6.06
N GLN A 71 -2.65 11.72 6.02
CA GLN A 71 -2.79 12.56 4.83
C GLN A 71 -1.72 12.19 3.81
N TYR A 72 -2.13 11.94 2.57
CA TYR A 72 -1.26 11.48 1.50
C TYR A 72 -1.57 12.13 0.16
N ASP A 73 -0.58 12.12 -0.72
CA ASP A 73 -0.71 12.54 -2.10
C ASP A 73 -1.31 11.41 -2.95
N ARG A 74 -2.44 11.68 -3.63
CA ARG A 74 -3.09 10.70 -4.52
C ARG A 74 -2.28 10.39 -5.79
N LYS A 75 -1.21 11.16 -6.05
CA LYS A 75 -0.24 10.91 -7.13
C LYS A 75 1.13 10.49 -6.58
N GLY A 76 1.18 10.04 -5.33
CA GLY A 76 2.38 9.53 -4.69
C GLY A 76 2.81 8.16 -5.23
N ALA A 77 3.81 7.58 -4.57
CA ALA A 77 4.37 6.29 -4.94
C ALA A 77 4.80 5.47 -3.72
N PHE A 78 4.78 4.15 -3.85
CA PHE A 78 5.29 3.20 -2.86
C PHE A 78 6.68 2.73 -3.29
N ARG A 79 7.69 2.98 -2.47
CA ARG A 79 9.04 2.46 -2.69
C ARG A 79 9.23 1.19 -1.87
N LEU A 80 9.38 0.07 -2.56
CA LEU A 80 9.66 -1.24 -1.97
C LEU A 80 11.18 -1.49 -2.06
N ASP A 81 11.78 -1.89 -0.94
CA ASP A 81 13.21 -2.21 -0.90
C ASP A 81 13.48 -3.56 -1.58
N SER A 82 14.32 -3.54 -2.63
CA SER A 82 14.75 -4.73 -3.36
C SER A 82 15.50 -5.79 -2.54
N SER A 83 16.09 -5.42 -1.41
CA SER A 83 16.71 -6.37 -0.49
C SER A 83 15.68 -7.20 0.29
N VAL A 84 14.46 -6.67 0.45
CA VAL A 84 13.36 -7.30 1.18
C VAL A 84 12.40 -7.99 0.21
N TRP A 85 11.99 -7.29 -0.85
CA TRP A 85 10.99 -7.74 -1.82
C TRP A 85 11.57 -8.48 -3.03
N GLY A 86 12.91 -8.58 -3.12
CA GLY A 86 13.59 -9.13 -4.28
C GLY A 86 13.55 -8.22 -5.52
N ALA A 87 14.29 -8.61 -6.56
CA ALA A 87 14.50 -7.77 -7.74
C ALA A 87 13.25 -7.55 -8.61
N ALA A 88 12.24 -8.42 -8.52
CA ALA A 88 11.03 -8.31 -9.33
C ALA A 88 10.08 -7.20 -8.83
N ASP A 89 9.97 -7.06 -7.51
CA ASP A 89 8.96 -6.23 -6.84
C ASP A 89 9.56 -5.03 -6.10
N GLY A 90 10.84 -5.12 -5.73
CA GLY A 90 11.63 -4.06 -5.11
C GLY A 90 11.92 -2.91 -6.05
N LYS A 91 10.91 -2.10 -6.29
CA LYS A 91 10.95 -0.90 -7.11
C LYS A 91 9.98 0.14 -6.56
N THR A 92 9.95 1.28 -7.22
CA THR A 92 8.96 2.31 -6.94
C THR A 92 7.71 2.03 -7.76
N TRP A 93 6.55 2.06 -7.11
CA TRP A 93 5.25 1.81 -7.69
C TRP A 93 4.41 3.08 -7.55
N HIS A 94 4.10 3.71 -8.68
CA HIS A 94 3.34 4.95 -8.75
C HIS A 94 1.84 4.69 -8.70
N ILE A 95 1.09 5.51 -7.97
CA ILE A 95 -0.38 5.41 -7.93
C ILE A 95 -0.95 5.81 -9.29
N ASP A 96 -1.68 4.89 -9.90
CA ASP A 96 -2.48 5.09 -11.12
C ASP A 96 -3.98 5.25 -10.83
N GLY A 97 -4.43 4.83 -9.65
CA GLY A 97 -5.81 5.01 -9.23
C GLY A 97 -6.12 4.38 -7.88
N ILE A 98 -7.36 4.58 -7.43
CA ILE A 98 -7.89 3.92 -6.23
C ILE A 98 -8.78 2.78 -6.71
N ALA A 99 -8.43 1.55 -6.34
CA ALA A 99 -9.27 0.38 -6.57
C ALA A 99 -10.43 0.36 -5.57
N THR A 100 -10.11 0.54 -4.29
CA THR A 100 -11.08 0.49 -3.20
C THR A 100 -10.64 1.38 -2.03
N ASP A 101 -11.58 2.02 -1.35
CA ASP A 101 -11.36 2.75 -0.09
C ASP A 101 -12.58 2.51 0.80
N ASP A 102 -12.43 1.70 1.84
CA ASP A 102 -13.52 1.34 2.77
C ASP A 102 -13.48 2.17 4.08
N GLY A 103 -12.62 3.17 4.14
CA GLY A 103 -12.40 4.01 5.32
C GLY A 103 -11.40 3.44 6.34
N HIS A 104 -11.02 2.16 6.23
CA HIS A 104 -10.00 1.52 7.08
C HIS A 104 -8.78 1.12 6.26
N TRP A 105 -9.00 0.49 5.11
CA TRP A 105 -8.01 0.08 4.14
C TRP A 105 -8.23 0.79 2.82
N VAL A 106 -7.12 1.11 2.16
CA VAL A 106 -7.13 1.70 0.83
C VAL A 106 -6.28 0.85 -0.09
N SER A 107 -6.88 0.43 -1.20
CA SER A 107 -6.25 -0.34 -2.26
C SER A 107 -6.02 0.56 -3.47
N PHE A 108 -4.76 0.66 -3.89
CA PHE A 108 -4.35 1.49 -5.02
C PHE A 108 -3.97 0.63 -6.20
N TYR A 109 -4.46 0.96 -7.38
CA TYR A 109 -3.83 0.48 -8.60
C TYR A 109 -2.50 1.19 -8.78
N VAL A 110 -1.44 0.42 -9.03
CA VAL A 110 -0.10 0.94 -9.19
C VAL A 110 0.58 0.46 -10.46
N VAL A 111 1.49 1.29 -10.96
CA VAL A 111 2.34 1.03 -12.12
C VAL A 111 3.81 1.24 -11.75
N PRO A 112 4.76 0.50 -12.34
CA PRO A 112 6.18 0.65 -12.04
C PRO A 112 6.74 1.97 -12.56
#